data_AF-A0A4Q1AXQ0-F1
#
_entry.id   AF-A0A4Q1AXQ0-F1
#
_cell.length_a   1.000
_cell.length_b   1.000
_cell.length_c   1.000
_cell.angle_alpha   90.00
_cell.angle_beta   90.00
_cell.angle_gamma   90.00
#
_symmetry.space_group_name_H-M   'P 1'
#
loop_
_entity.id
_entity.type
_entity.pdbx_description
1 polymer ?
#
loop_
_entity_poly.entity_id
_entity_poly.type
_entity_poly.pdbx_seq_one_letter_code
_entity_poly.pdbx_strand_id
1 'polypeptide(L)'
;MNVFKNVTSFTPLQYIKIQRLQLARRLLKFDNQDVMGTAFAIGYQSLSQFSNDYSKYFGINPSLEIKKSKIKGIVLLKHNFEGLYYLQLLVLSFVGNILQWYFLYLLL
;
A
#
# COMPACT_ATOMS: atom_id res chain seq x y z
N MET A 1 -10.39 16.81 16.03
CA MET A 1 -9.18 17.01 15.20
C MET A 1 -8.89 15.70 14.47
N ASN A 2 -9.08 15.61 13.16
CA ASN A 2 -8.89 14.35 12.43
C ASN A 2 -7.38 14.13 12.16
N VAL A 3 -6.63 13.72 13.19
CA VAL A 3 -5.16 13.64 13.22
C VAL A 3 -4.60 12.95 11.96
N PHE A 4 -5.28 11.91 11.47
CA PHE A 4 -4.90 11.17 10.27
C PHE A 4 -4.88 12.02 8.99
N LYS A 5 -5.91 12.87 8.79
CA LYS A 5 -5.98 13.76 7.62
C LYS A 5 -4.93 14.87 7.71
N ASN A 6 -4.61 15.33 8.92
CA ASN A 6 -3.58 16.35 9.12
C ASN A 6 -2.17 15.83 8.82
N VAL A 7 -1.92 14.54 9.07
CA VAL A 7 -0.60 13.92 8.82
C VAL A 7 -0.47 13.39 7.38
N THR A 8 -1.54 12.84 6.80
CA THR A 8 -1.48 12.16 5.50
C THR A 8 -2.12 12.94 4.34
N SER A 9 -2.82 14.03 4.62
CA SER A 9 -3.69 14.76 3.67
C SER A 9 -4.88 13.97 3.12
N PHE A 10 -5.00 12.67 3.44
CA PHE A 10 -6.05 11.78 2.99
C PHE A 10 -6.95 11.34 4.13
N THR A 11 -8.18 10.94 3.82
CA THR A 11 -8.98 10.17 4.78
C THR A 11 -8.39 8.75 4.91
N PRO A 12 -8.58 8.06 6.06
CA PRO A 12 -8.11 6.68 6.22
C PRO A 12 -8.52 5.74 5.09
N LEU A 13 -9.77 5.84 4.61
CA LEU A 13 -10.29 5.05 3.50
C LEU A 13 -9.58 5.36 2.17
N GLN A 14 -9.32 6.65 1.89
CA GLN A 14 -8.57 7.05 0.70
C GLN A 14 -7.14 6.52 0.76
N TYR A 15 -6.49 6.58 1.92
CA TYR A 15 -5.15 6.05 2.10
C TYR A 15 -5.10 4.53 1.86
N ILE A 16 -6.03 3.76 2.43
CA ILE A 16 -6.11 2.31 2.17
C ILE A 16 -6.32 2.01 0.68
N LYS A 17 -7.20 2.76 0.00
CA LYS A 17 -7.42 2.62 -1.45
C LYS A 17 -6.13 2.86 -2.24
N ILE A 18 -5.40 3.93 -1.91
CA ILE A 18 -4.11 4.26 -2.53
C ILE A 18 -3.12 3.12 -2.31
N GLN A 19 -2.99 2.61 -1.09
CA GLN A 19 -2.09 1.49 -0.78
C GLN A 19 -2.44 0.22 -1.57
N ARG A 20 -3.74 -0.09 -1.73
CA ARG A 20 -4.20 -1.23 -2.56
C ARG A 20 -3.82 -1.05 -4.03
N LEU A 21 -4.03 0.14 -4.60
CA LEU A 21 -3.65 0.43 -5.98
C LEU A 21 -2.13 0.38 -6.19
N GLN A 22 -1.34 0.85 -5.22
CA GLN A 22 0.12 0.72 -5.25
C GLN A 22 0.58 -0.74 -5.19
N LEU A 23 -0.06 -1.56 -4.35
CA LEU A 23 0.20 -3.00 -4.32
C LEU A 23 -0.13 -3.66 -5.66
N ALA A 24 -1.29 -3.37 -6.25
CA ALA A 24 -1.65 -3.89 -7.58
C ALA A 24 -0.63 -3.52 -8.64
N ARG A 25 -0.15 -2.27 -8.66
CA ARG A 25 0.90 -1.85 -9.59
C ARG A 25 2.19 -2.64 -9.41
N ARG A 26 2.54 -3.06 -8.19
CA ARG A 26 3.70 -3.94 -7.96
C ARG A 26 3.45 -5.34 -8.53
N LEU A 27 2.28 -5.93 -8.25
CA LEU A 27 1.91 -7.26 -8.76
C LEU A 27 1.94 -7.31 -10.30
N LEU A 28 1.37 -6.30 -10.96
CA LEU A 28 1.37 -6.17 -12.43
C LEU A 28 2.78 -5.95 -13.02
N LYS A 29 3.69 -5.35 -12.24
CA LYS A 29 5.04 -5.06 -12.70
C LYS A 29 6.02 -6.20 -12.51
N PHE A 30 5.90 -6.94 -11.40
CA PHE A 30 6.98 -7.80 -10.92
C PHE A 30 6.56 -9.27 -10.79
N ASP A 31 5.31 -9.56 -10.44
CA ASP A 31 4.85 -10.93 -10.18
C ASP A 31 4.21 -11.61 -11.40
N ASN A 32 4.29 -10.98 -12.58
CA ASN A 32 3.75 -11.47 -13.85
C ASN A 32 2.26 -11.88 -13.76
N GLN A 33 1.53 -11.33 -12.79
CA GLN A 33 0.10 -11.59 -12.61
C GLN A 33 -0.71 -10.89 -13.71
N ASP A 34 -1.79 -11.55 -14.12
CA ASP A 34 -2.76 -10.96 -15.02
C ASP A 34 -3.61 -9.91 -14.29
N VAL A 35 -4.27 -9.06 -15.08
CA VAL A 35 -5.05 -7.93 -14.56
C VAL A 35 -6.22 -8.42 -13.69
N MET A 36 -6.85 -9.54 -14.08
CA MET A 36 -7.97 -10.12 -13.37
C MET A 36 -7.56 -10.70 -12.02
N GLY A 37 -6.51 -11.53 -11.99
CA GLY A 37 -5.99 -12.09 -10.74
C GLY A 37 -5.53 -11.00 -9.78
N THR A 38 -4.86 -9.97 -10.28
CA THR A 38 -4.45 -8.82 -9.46
C THR A 38 -5.66 -8.11 -8.82
N ALA A 39 -6.71 -7.83 -9.60
CA ALA A 39 -7.89 -7.12 -9.11
C ALA A 39 -8.57 -7.86 -7.94
N PHE A 40 -8.77 -9.17 -8.08
CA PHE A 40 -9.38 -9.98 -7.03
C PHE A 40 -8.46 -10.15 -5.82
N ALA A 41 -7.14 -10.33 -6.02
CA ALA A 41 -6.18 -10.48 -4.94
C ALA A 41 -6.12 -9.25 -4.01
N ILE A 42 -6.32 -8.04 -4.55
CA ILE A 42 -6.35 -6.80 -3.75
C ILE A 42 -7.75 -6.43 -3.24
N GLY A 43 -8.74 -7.31 -3.44
CA GLY A 43 -10.09 -7.20 -2.87
C GLY A 43 -11.10 -6.38 -3.69
N TYR A 44 -10.89 -6.19 -4.99
CA TYR A 44 -11.94 -5.68 -5.87
C TYR A 44 -12.90 -6.80 -6.26
N GLN A 45 -14.20 -6.50 -6.27
CA GLN A 45 -15.23 -7.45 -6.72
C GLN A 45 -15.47 -7.38 -8.23
N SER A 46 -15.02 -6.31 -8.89
CA SER A 46 -15.22 -6.07 -10.32
C SER A 46 -13.94 -5.58 -10.98
N LEU A 47 -13.57 -6.25 -12.08
CA LEU A 47 -12.42 -5.89 -12.93
C LEU A 47 -12.57 -4.49 -13.55
N SER A 48 -13.80 -4.11 -13.91
CA SER A 48 -14.09 -2.78 -14.49
C SER A 48 -13.88 -1.68 -13.45
N GLN A 49 -14.36 -1.90 -12.21
CA GLN A 49 -14.14 -0.97 -11.11
C GLN A 49 -12.65 -0.79 -10.80
N PHE A 50 -11.91 -1.90 -10.74
CA PHE A 50 -10.46 -1.88 -10.56
C PHE A 50 -9.76 -1.08 -11.68
N SER A 51 -10.06 -1.40 -12.94
CA SER A 51 -9.41 -0.77 -14.09
C SER A 51 -9.66 0.74 -14.14
N ASN A 52 -10.91 1.16 -13.85
CA ASN A 52 -11.25 2.58 -13.80
C ASN A 52 -10.53 3.32 -12.66
N ASP A 53 -10.49 2.74 -11.47
CA ASP A 53 -9.77 3.32 -10.33
C ASP A 53 -8.26 3.38 -10.57
N TYR A 54 -7.70 2.31 -11.15
CA TYR A 54 -6.28 2.22 -11.49
C TYR A 54 -5.90 3.28 -12.53
N SER A 55 -6.66 3.40 -13.61
CA SER A 55 -6.42 4.38 -14.67
C SER A 55 -6.60 5.82 -14.18
N LYS A 56 -7.59 6.08 -13.31
CA LYS A 56 -7.76 7.40 -12.68
C LYS A 56 -6.58 7.77 -11.79
N TYR A 57 -6.03 6.80 -11.05
CA TYR A 57 -4.94 7.08 -10.10
C TYR A 57 -3.56 7.14 -10.78
N PHE A 58 -3.27 6.27 -11.73
CA PHE A 58 -1.95 6.16 -12.38
C PHE A 58 -1.86 6.78 -13.78
N GLY A 59 -2.99 7.18 -14.36
CA GLY A 59 -3.06 7.74 -15.71
C GLY A 59 -2.84 6.73 -16.83
N ILE A 60 -2.70 5.43 -16.54
CA ILE A 60 -2.52 4.37 -17.53
C ILE A 60 -3.32 3.13 -17.18
N ASN A 61 -3.78 2.41 -18.21
CA ASN A 61 -4.52 1.17 -18.02
C ASN A 61 -3.62 0.05 -17.47
N PRO A 62 -4.15 -0.81 -16.57
CA PRO A 62 -3.36 -1.88 -15.96
C PRO A 62 -2.82 -2.89 -16.99
N SER A 63 -3.57 -3.18 -18.06
CA SER A 63 -3.07 -4.04 -19.16
C SER A 63 -1.89 -3.43 -19.90
N LEU A 64 -1.80 -2.10 -20.00
CA LEU A 64 -0.66 -1.40 -20.60
C LEU A 64 0.53 -1.36 -19.63
N GLU A 65 0.28 -1.35 -18.33
CA GLU A 65 1.33 -1.45 -17.31
C GLU A 65 2.15 -2.73 -17.47
N ILE A 66 1.49 -3.88 -17.62
CA ILE A 66 2.15 -5.19 -17.83
C ILE A 66 3.02 -5.16 -19.08
N LYS A 67 2.54 -4.52 -20.17
CA LYS A 67 3.33 -4.39 -21.40
C LYS A 67 4.58 -3.54 -21.20
N LYS A 68 4.52 -2.52 -20.34
CA LYS A 68 5.63 -1.59 -20.05
C LYS A 68 6.63 -2.16 -19.04
N SER A 69 6.19 -3.04 -18.13
CA SER A 69 7.00 -3.53 -17.00
C SER A 69 8.07 -4.54 -17.39
N LYS A 70 7.90 -5.28 -18.49
CA LYS A 70 8.85 -6.28 -19.02
C LYS A 70 10.28 -5.76 -19.22
N ILE A 71 10.50 -4.45 -19.15
CA ILE A 71 11.79 -3.80 -19.45
C ILE A 71 12.64 -3.53 -18.18
N LYS A 72 12.15 -3.65 -16.93
CA LYS A 72 12.90 -3.11 -15.75
C LYS A 72 12.64 -3.81 -14.39
N GLY A 73 12.88 -5.11 -14.28
CA GLY A 73 12.52 -5.90 -13.07
C GLY A 73 13.41 -5.72 -11.83
N ILE A 74 14.74 -5.67 -11.97
CA ILE A 74 15.63 -5.99 -10.82
C ILE A 74 15.97 -4.78 -9.91
N VAL A 75 15.98 -3.55 -10.43
CA VAL A 75 16.53 -2.39 -9.70
C VAL A 75 15.51 -1.69 -8.78
N LEU A 76 14.20 -1.87 -9.02
CA LEU A 76 13.15 -1.07 -8.37
C LEU A 76 12.59 -1.69 -7.08
N LEU A 77 12.81 -2.98 -6.84
CA LEU A 77 12.30 -3.66 -5.64
C LEU A 77 13.06 -3.30 -4.36
N LYS A 78 14.31 -2.82 -4.47
CA LYS A 78 15.15 -2.55 -3.29
C LYS A 78 14.81 -1.22 -2.58
N HIS A 79 14.26 -0.24 -3.30
CA HIS A 79 14.08 1.12 -2.75
C HIS A 79 12.74 1.37 -2.04
N ASN A 80 11.71 0.54 -2.23
CA ASN A 80 10.35 0.82 -1.74
C ASN A 80 9.93 0.01 -0.50
N PHE A 81 10.85 -0.78 0.06
CA PHE A 81 10.64 -1.49 1.32
C PHE A 81 10.88 -0.59 2.54
N GLU A 82 11.79 0.39 2.40
CA GLU A 82 12.16 1.38 3.42
C GLU A 82 10.92 2.05 4.06
N GLY A 83 9.98 2.57 3.25
CA GLY A 83 8.81 3.31 3.75
C GLY A 83 7.84 2.51 4.63
N LEU A 84 7.71 1.20 4.40
CA LEU A 84 6.82 0.32 5.19
C LEU A 84 7.50 -0.10 6.50
N TYR A 85 8.82 -0.26 6.50
CA TYR A 85 9.59 -0.44 7.73
C TYR A 85 9.50 0.78 8.64
N TYR A 86 9.52 2.01 8.13
CA TYR A 86 9.35 3.20 8.97
C TYR A 86 7.98 3.28 9.63
N LEU A 87 6.90 2.94 8.92
CA LEU A 87 5.55 2.88 9.51
C LEU A 87 5.42 1.75 10.53
N GLN A 88 6.05 0.59 10.29
CA GLN A 88 6.06 -0.51 11.25
C GLN A 88 6.93 -0.21 12.48
N LEU A 89 8.10 0.40 12.31
CA LEU A 89 8.95 0.89 13.41
C LEU A 89 8.27 2.01 14.21
N LEU A 90 7.53 2.89 13.55
CA LEU A 90 6.76 3.95 14.22
C LEU A 90 5.57 3.38 15.01
N VAL A 91 4.90 2.35 14.50
CA VAL A 91 3.87 1.62 15.27
C VAL A 91 4.50 0.88 16.46
N LEU A 92 5.67 0.25 16.28
CA LEU A 92 6.40 -0.44 17.36
C LEU A 92 6.93 0.52 18.44
N SER A 93 7.36 1.74 18.07
CA SER A 93 7.79 2.76 19.04
C SER A 93 6.62 3.32 19.86
N PHE A 94 5.41 3.37 19.29
CA PHE A 94 4.19 3.71 20.03
C PHE A 94 3.69 2.56 20.92
N VAL A 95 3.78 1.30 20.48
CA VAL A 95 3.43 0.11 21.29
C VAL A 95 4.38 -0.06 22.48
N GLY A 96 5.67 0.29 22.31
CA GLY A 96 6.65 0.31 23.39
C GLY A 96 6.27 1.24 24.55
N ASN A 97 5.64 2.39 24.27
CA ASN A 97 5.21 3.34 25.30
C ASN A 97 4.03 2.82 26.16
N ILE A 98 3.11 2.04 25.57
CA ILE A 98 1.97 1.47 26.30
C ILE A 98 2.43 0.31 27.21
N LEU A 99 3.34 -0.55 26.72
CA LEU A 99 3.90 -1.63 27.53
C LEU A 99 4.77 -1.10 28.67
N GLN A 100 5.49 0.01 28.46
CA GLN A 100 6.28 0.67 29.51
C GLN A 100 5.39 1.28 30.61
N TRP A 101 4.23 1.85 30.25
CA TRP A 101 3.24 2.36 31.20
C TRP A 101 2.56 1.25 32.01
N TYR A 102 2.24 0.11 31.38
CA TYR A 102 1.72 -1.06 32.10
C TYR A 102 2.77 -1.67 33.05
N PHE A 103 4.05 -1.66 32.66
CA PHE A 103 5.14 -2.15 33.51
C PHE A 103 5.41 -1.26 34.73
N LEU A 104 5.27 0.07 34.59
CA LEU A 104 5.33 1.04 35.70
C LEU A 104 4.12 0.95 36.63
N TYR A 105 2.93 0.65 36.11
CA TYR A 105 1.70 0.49 36.89
C TYR A 105 1.64 -0.80 37.71
N LEU A 106 2.36 -1.86 37.31
CA LEU A 106 2.43 -3.15 38.02
C LEU A 106 3.52 -3.21 39.10
N LEU A 107 4.37 -2.18 39.19
CA LEU A 107 5.48 -2.04 40.14
C LEU A 107 5.19 -1.03 41.27
N LEU A 108 3.95 -0.52 41.34
CA LEU A 108 3.40 0.42 42.33
C LEU A 108 2.22 -0.24 43.04
#